data_AF-A0A1F5NER0-F1
#
_entry.id   AF-A0A1F5NER0-F1
#
_cell.length_a   1.000
_cell.length_b   1.000
_cell.length_c   1.000
_cell.angle_alpha   90.00
_cell.angle_beta   90.00
_cell.angle_gamma   90.00
#
_symmetry.space_group_name_H-M   'P 1'
#
loop_
_entity.id
_entity.type
_entity.pdbx_description
1 polymer ?
#
loop_
_entity_poly.entity_id
_entity_poly.type
_entity_poly.pdbx_seq_one_letter_code
_entity_poly.pdbx_strand_id
1 'polypeptide(L)'
;MATRLEKQKISFSREPNLKTEFNDAEIAVGRPDFIIEKAVVLDVKAKKFITKEDYNQMMKYLTLLKKELGLIVNFRASFLKPKRILNPDFHSEHSGGHSGHSDRNAGFTLIELFFVSIFMMVISLYVVGNLNKIRTAQELQNTALDVVSKIRSTQGSVLAGKIIPDEATPPEAYELLFSPNSADYDVNYVMRVSPTQTSTTTLETVTFGTAVRITDISVDGSGVGGETSLVTISPFGNIVINNRANSILRINMEHVRTDEIKTIVVDGISGRITVQ
;
A
#
# COMPACT_ATOMS: atom_id res chain seq x y z
N MET A 1 -47.27 36.92 7.37
CA MET A 1 -46.33 37.16 6.25
C MET A 1 -46.97 38.05 5.18
N ALA A 2 -48.16 37.71 4.64
CA ALA A 2 -48.89 38.50 3.64
C ALA A 2 -49.04 40.01 3.97
N THR A 3 -49.55 40.36 5.16
CA THR A 3 -49.71 41.77 5.60
C THR A 3 -48.40 42.57 5.62
N ARG A 4 -47.24 41.90 5.73
CA ARG A 4 -45.93 42.56 5.74
C ARG A 4 -45.39 42.78 4.33
N LEU A 5 -45.72 41.90 3.38
CA LEU A 5 -45.43 42.07 1.95
C LEU A 5 -46.26 43.21 1.35
N GLU A 6 -47.54 43.34 1.73
CA GLU A 6 -48.40 44.46 1.33
C GLU A 6 -47.86 45.81 1.81
N LYS A 7 -47.44 45.88 3.09
CA LYS A 7 -46.81 47.09 3.65
C LYS A 7 -45.51 47.47 2.93
N GLN A 8 -44.80 46.49 2.35
CA GLN A 8 -43.58 46.70 1.58
C GLN A 8 -43.83 46.92 0.08
N LYS A 9 -45.11 46.97 -0.36
CA LYS A 9 -45.52 47.13 -1.76
C LYS A 9 -44.99 46.04 -2.70
N ILE A 10 -44.75 44.84 -2.18
CA ILE A 10 -44.29 43.69 -2.98
C ILE A 10 -45.50 42.94 -3.51
N SER A 11 -45.55 42.71 -4.83
CA SER A 11 -46.64 41.94 -5.46
C SER A 11 -46.48 40.46 -5.16
N PHE A 12 -47.52 39.78 -4.66
CA PHE A 12 -47.49 38.33 -4.42
C PHE A 12 -48.83 37.66 -4.76
N SER A 13 -48.77 36.39 -5.15
CA SER A 13 -49.92 35.50 -5.25
C SER A 13 -49.80 34.44 -4.15
N ARG A 14 -50.88 34.23 -3.40
CA ARG A 14 -50.92 33.27 -2.29
C ARG A 14 -51.59 31.97 -2.74
N GLU A 15 -50.99 30.84 -2.37
CA GLU A 15 -51.55 29.49 -2.56
C GLU A 15 -52.10 29.20 -3.97
N PRO A 16 -51.36 29.48 -5.06
CA PRO A 16 -51.86 29.22 -6.40
C PRO A 16 -52.03 27.70 -6.62
N ASN A 17 -53.18 27.33 -7.18
CA ASN A 17 -53.45 25.95 -7.58
C ASN A 17 -52.60 25.59 -8.79
N LEU A 18 -51.65 24.67 -8.62
CA LEU A 18 -50.89 24.11 -9.74
C LEU A 18 -51.57 22.82 -10.22
N LYS A 19 -52.05 22.87 -11.46
CA LYS A 19 -52.59 21.73 -12.18
C LYS A 19 -51.63 21.35 -13.29
N THR A 20 -51.49 20.05 -13.54
CA THR A 20 -50.81 19.51 -14.73
C THR A 20 -51.77 18.58 -15.45
N GLU A 21 -51.72 18.59 -16.77
CA GLU A 21 -52.48 17.64 -17.60
C GLU A 21 -51.62 16.39 -17.82
N PHE A 22 -52.19 15.21 -17.56
CA PHE A 22 -51.57 13.93 -17.86
C PHE A 22 -52.65 12.97 -18.35
N ASN A 23 -52.53 12.51 -19.60
CA ASN A 23 -53.51 11.63 -20.27
C ASN A 23 -54.96 12.14 -20.16
N ASP A 24 -55.21 13.38 -20.61
CA ASP A 24 -56.54 14.04 -20.64
C ASP A 24 -57.25 14.18 -19.26
N ALA A 25 -56.53 13.96 -18.16
CA ALA A 25 -57.00 14.23 -16.80
C ALA A 25 -56.19 15.35 -16.14
N GLU A 26 -56.88 16.33 -15.54
CA GLU A 26 -56.24 17.36 -14.70
C GLU A 26 -55.83 16.76 -13.35
N ILE A 27 -54.53 16.74 -13.06
CA ILE A 27 -53.98 16.27 -11.79
C ILE A 27 -53.47 17.48 -11.00
N ALA A 28 -53.90 17.59 -9.74
CA ALA A 28 -53.38 18.60 -8.81
C ALA A 28 -51.96 18.22 -8.35
N VAL A 29 -50.96 19.03 -8.69
CA VAL A 29 -49.54 18.76 -8.35
C VAL A 29 -49.15 19.35 -7.00
N GLY A 30 -49.89 20.37 -6.54
CA GLY A 30 -49.75 20.95 -5.21
C GLY A 30 -49.99 22.46 -5.21
N ARG A 31 -49.78 23.09 -4.06
CA ARG A 31 -49.96 24.53 -3.85
C ARG A 31 -48.72 25.07 -3.13
N PRO A 32 -47.87 25.88 -3.78
CA PRO A 32 -46.83 26.62 -3.07
C PRO A 32 -47.46 27.71 -2.20
N ASP A 33 -46.83 28.09 -1.08
CA ASP A 33 -47.41 29.08 -0.17
C ASP A 33 -47.52 30.47 -0.83
N PHE A 34 -46.46 30.90 -1.52
CA PHE A 34 -46.42 32.20 -2.19
C PHE A 34 -45.66 32.15 -3.52
N ILE A 35 -46.11 32.95 -4.48
CA ILE A 35 -45.32 33.38 -5.64
C ILE A 35 -45.12 34.87 -5.53
N ILE A 36 -43.87 35.31 -5.42
CA ILE A 36 -43.48 36.71 -5.23
C ILE A 36 -43.05 37.28 -6.59
N GLU A 37 -43.58 38.45 -6.93
CA GLU A 37 -43.28 39.24 -8.13
C GLU A 37 -43.35 38.46 -9.45
N LYS A 38 -44.18 37.40 -9.48
CA LYS A 38 -44.25 36.44 -10.59
C LYS A 38 -42.87 35.83 -10.97
N ALA A 39 -41.85 35.96 -10.12
CA ALA A 39 -40.48 35.56 -10.41
C ALA A 39 -39.99 34.46 -9.47
N VAL A 40 -40.36 34.54 -8.18
CA VAL A 40 -39.82 33.66 -7.13
C VAL A 40 -40.94 32.84 -6.50
N VAL A 41 -40.73 31.52 -6.40
CA VAL A 41 -41.63 30.63 -5.64
C VAL A 41 -41.11 30.51 -4.21
N LEU A 42 -41.97 30.72 -3.21
CA LEU A 42 -41.61 30.65 -1.80
C LEU A 42 -42.46 29.60 -1.08
N ASP A 43 -41.78 28.72 -0.34
CA ASP A 43 -42.36 27.69 0.51
C ASP A 43 -41.80 27.80 1.93
N VAL A 44 -42.70 27.86 2.92
CA VAL A 44 -42.37 28.13 4.31
C VAL A 44 -42.58 26.85 5.13
N LYS A 45 -41.52 26.40 5.81
CA LYS A 45 -41.55 25.19 6.64
C LYS A 45 -41.26 25.49 8.11
N ALA A 46 -41.77 24.65 8.99
CA ALA A 46 -41.50 24.68 10.44
C ALA A 46 -41.12 23.28 10.95
N LYS A 47 -40.05 22.69 10.40
CA LYS A 47 -39.61 21.32 10.73
C LYS A 47 -38.14 21.22 11.12
N LYS A 48 -37.73 20.10 11.72
CA LYS A 48 -36.37 19.95 12.28
C LYS A 48 -35.29 20.15 11.22
N PHE A 49 -35.47 19.57 10.03
CA PHE A 49 -34.57 19.72 8.87
C PHE A 49 -35.35 19.74 7.55
N ILE A 50 -34.83 20.43 6.54
CA ILE A 50 -35.32 20.36 5.15
C ILE A 50 -34.79 19.07 4.52
N THR A 51 -35.68 18.27 3.96
CA THR A 51 -35.40 16.94 3.39
C THR A 51 -35.32 16.99 1.86
N LYS A 52 -34.95 15.87 1.23
CA LYS A 52 -34.85 15.75 -0.23
C LYS A 52 -36.23 15.87 -0.90
N GLU A 53 -37.29 15.45 -0.20
CA GLU A 53 -38.66 15.53 -0.68
C GLU A 53 -39.12 16.98 -0.86
N ASP A 54 -38.75 17.90 0.05
CA ASP A 54 -39.09 19.33 -0.11
C ASP A 54 -38.36 19.94 -1.32
N TYR A 55 -37.11 19.53 -1.53
CA TYR A 55 -36.34 19.96 -2.69
C TYR A 55 -37.02 19.50 -3.99
N ASN A 56 -37.40 18.22 -4.05
CA ASN A 56 -38.10 17.66 -5.19
C ASN A 56 -39.47 18.31 -5.41
N GLN A 57 -40.20 18.66 -4.34
CA GLN A 57 -41.46 19.38 -4.41
C GLN A 57 -41.28 20.79 -4.99
N MET A 58 -40.29 21.55 -4.49
CA MET A 58 -39.97 22.87 -5.03
C MET A 58 -39.54 22.80 -6.50
N MET A 59 -38.73 21.81 -6.87
CA MET A 59 -38.32 21.61 -8.26
C MET A 59 -39.52 21.42 -9.18
N LYS A 60 -40.50 20.59 -8.79
CA LYS A 60 -41.75 20.41 -9.54
C LYS A 60 -42.50 21.73 -9.72
N TYR A 61 -42.56 22.57 -8.69
CA TYR A 61 -43.19 23.88 -8.79
C TYR A 61 -42.46 24.81 -9.76
N LEU A 62 -41.13 24.82 -9.73
CA LEU A 62 -40.33 25.64 -10.65
C LEU A 62 -40.46 25.19 -12.10
N THR A 63 -40.50 23.87 -12.37
CA THR A 63 -40.70 23.32 -13.71
C THR A 63 -42.08 23.67 -14.24
N LEU A 64 -43.15 23.47 -13.45
CA LEU A 64 -44.53 23.75 -13.87
C LEU A 64 -44.79 25.24 -14.09
N LEU A 65 -44.29 26.08 -13.19
CA LEU A 65 -44.47 27.53 -13.28
C LEU A 65 -43.47 28.20 -14.23
N LYS A 66 -42.54 27.43 -14.81
CA LYS A 66 -41.41 27.93 -15.60
C LYS A 66 -40.73 29.11 -14.91
N LYS A 67 -40.29 28.90 -13.67
CA LYS A 67 -39.57 29.90 -12.86
C LYS A 67 -38.15 29.44 -12.60
N GLU A 68 -37.26 30.42 -12.48
CA GLU A 68 -35.83 30.19 -12.25
C GLU A 68 -35.55 29.81 -10.79
N LEU A 69 -36.18 30.52 -9.85
CA LEU A 69 -35.77 30.53 -8.45
C LEU A 69 -36.90 30.14 -7.50
N GLY A 70 -36.61 29.14 -6.67
CA GLY A 70 -37.42 28.71 -5.54
C GLY A 70 -36.68 28.96 -4.22
N LEU A 71 -37.41 29.40 -3.20
CA LEU A 71 -36.90 29.61 -1.85
C LEU A 71 -37.66 28.72 -0.87
N ILE A 72 -36.92 27.90 -0.12
CA ILE A 72 -37.46 27.18 1.04
C ILE A 72 -36.91 27.83 2.30
N VAL A 73 -37.80 28.33 3.16
CA VAL A 73 -37.42 29.00 4.40
C VAL A 73 -37.95 28.20 5.59
N ASN A 74 -37.02 27.70 6.42
CA ASN A 74 -37.37 26.93 7.62
C ASN A 74 -37.29 27.79 8.88
N PHE A 75 -38.44 28.08 9.49
CA PHE A 75 -38.53 28.91 10.69
C PHE A 75 -38.31 28.16 12.01
N ARG A 76 -38.19 26.81 11.97
CA ARG A 76 -37.90 26.02 13.19
C ARG A 76 -36.40 25.86 13.48
N ALA A 77 -35.53 26.20 12.53
CA ALA A 77 -34.08 26.14 12.73
C ALA A 77 -33.59 27.26 13.64
N SER A 78 -32.57 26.99 14.47
CA SER A 78 -31.96 28.00 15.37
C SER A 78 -31.43 29.23 14.63
N PHE A 79 -31.12 29.10 13.34
CA PHE A 79 -30.73 30.19 12.45
C PHE A 79 -31.55 30.11 11.16
N LEU A 80 -32.09 31.25 10.72
CA LEU A 80 -32.83 31.34 9.46
C LEU A 80 -31.85 31.22 8.29
N LYS A 81 -31.88 30.08 7.60
CA LYS A 81 -31.07 29.83 6.40
C LYS A 81 -31.98 29.52 5.21
N PRO A 82 -32.32 30.53 4.38
CA PRO A 82 -33.08 30.30 3.16
C PRO A 82 -32.31 29.35 2.23
N LYS A 83 -32.93 28.23 1.85
CA LYS A 83 -32.37 27.34 0.83
C LYS A 83 -32.87 27.79 -0.54
N ARG A 84 -31.91 28.14 -1.42
CA ARG A 84 -32.15 28.53 -2.80
C ARG A 84 -32.14 27.29 -3.69
N ILE A 85 -33.15 27.13 -4.51
CA ILE A 85 -33.28 26.06 -5.50
C ILE A 85 -33.40 26.71 -6.86
N LEU A 86 -32.50 26.35 -7.76
CA LEU A 86 -32.46 26.85 -9.14
C LEU A 86 -33.02 25.78 -10.07
N ASN A 87 -33.85 26.20 -11.02
CA ASN A 87 -34.35 25.34 -12.06
C ASN A 87 -33.30 25.22 -13.19
N PRO A 88 -32.67 24.06 -13.40
CA PRO A 88 -31.64 23.90 -14.43
C PRO A 88 -32.21 24.00 -15.85
N ASP A 89 -33.51 23.71 -16.02
CA ASP A 89 -34.19 23.76 -17.32
C ASP A 89 -34.72 25.17 -17.64
N PHE A 90 -34.49 26.14 -16.75
CA PHE A 90 -34.88 27.53 -17.00
C PHE A 90 -33.87 28.22 -17.92
N HIS A 91 -34.16 28.20 -19.21
CA HIS A 91 -33.42 28.99 -20.19
C HIS A 91 -33.92 30.44 -20.17
N SER A 92 -33.12 31.34 -19.59
CA SER A 92 -33.34 32.77 -19.83
C SER A 92 -32.99 33.09 -21.29
N GLU A 93 -33.83 33.86 -21.99
CA GLU A 93 -33.55 34.31 -23.36
C GLU A 93 -32.29 35.21 -23.48
N HIS A 94 -31.60 35.48 -22.37
CA HIS A 94 -30.43 36.35 -22.28
C HIS A 94 -29.25 35.68 -21.56
N SER A 95 -28.76 34.57 -22.10
CA SER A 95 -27.38 34.16 -21.82
C SER A 95 -26.87 33.28 -22.97
N GLY A 96 -26.09 33.90 -23.86
CA GLY A 96 -25.33 33.19 -24.87
C GLY A 96 -24.33 32.23 -24.23
N GLY A 97 -24.28 31.02 -24.79
CA GLY A 97 -23.14 30.12 -24.82
C GLY A 97 -22.31 29.97 -23.55
N HIS A 98 -22.70 29.04 -22.69
CA HIS A 98 -21.76 28.04 -22.18
C HIS A 98 -22.54 26.77 -21.80
N SER A 99 -22.32 25.71 -22.58
CA SER A 99 -22.84 24.37 -22.31
C SER A 99 -22.18 23.79 -21.06
N GLY A 100 -22.79 24.05 -19.91
CA GLY A 100 -22.55 23.26 -18.70
C GLY A 100 -23.05 21.84 -18.96
N HIS A 101 -22.12 20.90 -19.06
CA HIS A 101 -22.42 19.48 -19.13
C HIS A 101 -23.31 19.10 -17.95
N SER A 102 -24.47 18.54 -18.24
CA SER A 102 -25.28 17.86 -17.23
C SER A 102 -24.54 16.60 -16.81
N ASP A 103 -24.31 16.44 -15.51
CA ASP A 103 -23.91 15.18 -14.87
C ASP A 103 -25.03 14.14 -15.06
N ARG A 104 -25.17 13.65 -16.28
CA ARG A 104 -25.61 12.28 -16.52
C ARG A 104 -24.36 11.45 -16.24
N ASN A 105 -24.48 10.39 -15.45
CA ASN A 105 -23.44 9.37 -15.34
C ASN A 105 -23.06 8.92 -16.77
N ALA A 106 -22.04 9.56 -17.33
CA ALA A 106 -21.53 9.24 -18.64
C ALA A 106 -20.88 7.87 -18.49
N GLY A 107 -21.51 6.84 -19.06
CA GLY A 107 -20.78 5.61 -19.32
C GLY A 107 -19.54 5.98 -20.12
N PHE A 108 -18.40 5.36 -19.79
CA PHE A 108 -17.13 5.63 -20.45
C PHE A 108 -17.28 5.48 -21.97
N THR A 109 -16.81 6.47 -22.70
CA THR A 109 -16.68 6.36 -24.15
C THR A 109 -15.58 5.35 -24.49
N LEU A 110 -15.66 4.70 -25.65
CA LEU A 110 -14.64 3.73 -26.09
C LEU A 110 -13.24 4.35 -26.15
N ILE A 111 -13.16 5.65 -26.46
CA ILE A 111 -11.88 6.36 -26.51
C ILE A 111 -11.27 6.55 -25.12
N GLU A 112 -12.08 6.87 -24.10
CA GLU A 112 -11.62 6.96 -22.71
C GLU A 112 -11.16 5.59 -22.19
N LEU A 113 -11.90 4.52 -22.49
CA LEU A 113 -11.51 3.16 -22.11
C LEU A 113 -10.16 2.77 -22.74
N PHE A 114 -9.90 3.20 -23.98
CA PHE A 114 -8.64 2.97 -24.66
C PHE A 114 -7.48 3.74 -24.02
N PHE A 115 -7.69 5.00 -23.63
CA PHE A 115 -6.68 5.77 -22.92
C PHE A 115 -6.39 5.19 -21.52
N VAL A 116 -7.42 4.77 -20.79
CA VAL A 116 -7.25 4.16 -19.47
C VAL A 116 -6.52 2.82 -19.57
N SER A 117 -6.82 2.00 -20.57
CA SER A 117 -6.14 0.71 -20.74
C SER A 117 -4.66 0.87 -21.10
N ILE A 118 -4.32 1.82 -21.98
CA ILE A 118 -2.93 2.16 -22.30
C ILE A 118 -2.21 2.66 -21.04
N PHE A 119 -2.82 3.58 -20.29
CA PHE A 119 -2.21 4.14 -19.09
C PHE A 119 -2.01 3.07 -18.00
N MET A 120 -3.01 2.22 -17.78
CA MET A 120 -2.91 1.08 -16.86
C MET A 120 -1.84 0.07 -17.31
N MET A 121 -1.70 -0.18 -18.61
CA MET A 121 -0.65 -1.06 -19.13
C MET A 121 0.74 -0.48 -18.85
N VAL A 122 0.95 0.82 -19.09
CA VAL A 122 2.23 1.49 -18.80
C VAL A 122 2.56 1.47 -17.31
N ILE A 123 1.59 1.79 -16.44
CA ILE A 123 1.78 1.71 -14.99
C ILE A 123 2.08 0.28 -14.57
N SER A 124 1.34 -0.71 -15.08
CA SER A 124 1.53 -2.11 -14.72
C SER A 124 2.93 -2.59 -15.09
N LEU A 125 3.43 -2.22 -16.28
CA LEU A 125 4.80 -2.54 -16.70
C LEU A 125 5.85 -1.93 -15.75
N TYR A 126 5.66 -0.67 -15.36
CA TYR A 126 6.56 0.01 -14.42
C TYR A 126 6.53 -0.65 -13.03
N VAL A 127 5.33 -0.94 -12.50
CA VAL A 127 5.14 -1.54 -11.18
C VAL A 127 5.73 -2.96 -11.14
N VAL A 128 5.46 -3.80 -12.13
CA VAL A 128 6.01 -5.17 -12.18
C VAL A 128 7.53 -5.16 -12.22
N GLY A 129 8.14 -4.26 -13.00
CA GLY A 129 9.60 -4.09 -13.04
C GLY A 129 10.20 -3.75 -11.67
N ASN A 130 9.57 -2.84 -10.91
CA ASN A 130 10.01 -2.50 -9.56
C ASN A 130 9.74 -3.61 -8.52
N LEU A 131 8.61 -4.31 -8.62
CA LEU A 131 8.30 -5.43 -7.72
C LEU A 131 9.32 -6.57 -7.86
N ASN A 132 9.78 -6.85 -9.07
CA ASN A 132 10.82 -7.87 -9.29
C ASN A 132 12.13 -7.50 -8.59
N LYS A 133 12.58 -6.24 -8.68
CA LYS A 133 13.77 -5.77 -7.96
C LYS A 133 13.64 -5.88 -6.44
N ILE A 134 12.47 -5.54 -5.89
CA ILE A 134 12.20 -5.65 -4.46
C ILE A 134 12.26 -7.12 -4.00
N ARG A 135 11.70 -8.04 -4.79
CA ARG A 135 11.72 -9.47 -4.48
C ARG A 135 13.13 -10.04 -4.48
N THR A 136 13.94 -9.72 -5.50
CA THR A 136 15.33 -10.23 -5.58
C THR A 136 16.19 -9.72 -4.43
N ALA A 137 16.03 -8.43 -4.07
CA ALA A 137 16.70 -7.85 -2.91
C ALA A 137 16.34 -8.57 -1.60
N GLN A 138 15.06 -8.91 -1.44
CA GLN A 138 14.57 -9.64 -0.28
C GLN A 138 15.08 -11.08 -0.23
N GLU A 139 15.11 -11.79 -1.36
CA GLU A 139 15.65 -13.16 -1.44
C GLU A 139 17.13 -13.21 -1.06
N LEU A 140 17.93 -12.28 -1.58
CA LEU A 140 19.35 -12.17 -1.24
C LEU A 140 19.55 -11.81 0.24
N GLN A 141 18.76 -10.86 0.77
CA GLN A 141 18.79 -10.46 2.17
C GLN A 141 18.43 -11.63 3.11
N ASN A 142 17.38 -12.40 2.80
CA ASN A 142 16.98 -13.55 3.61
C ASN A 142 18.04 -14.64 3.58
N THR A 143 18.61 -14.94 2.41
CA THR A 143 19.69 -15.92 2.28
C THR A 143 20.90 -15.52 3.13
N ALA A 144 21.30 -14.24 3.11
CA ALA A 144 22.39 -13.75 3.94
C ALA A 144 22.07 -13.87 5.44
N LEU A 145 20.82 -13.59 5.85
CA LEU A 145 20.37 -13.77 7.22
C LEU A 145 20.35 -15.24 7.66
N ASP A 146 20.01 -16.16 6.77
CA ASP A 146 20.03 -17.59 7.03
C ASP A 146 21.46 -18.10 7.28
N VAL A 147 22.44 -17.62 6.51
CA VAL A 147 23.86 -17.91 6.76
C VAL A 147 24.30 -17.37 8.13
N VAL A 148 23.95 -16.11 8.45
CA VAL A 148 24.24 -15.53 9.77
C VAL A 148 23.58 -16.35 10.89
N SER A 149 22.34 -16.76 10.69
CA SER A 149 21.60 -17.61 11.63
C SER A 149 22.30 -18.95 11.83
N LYS A 150 22.80 -19.60 10.76
CA LYS A 150 23.55 -20.84 10.86
C LYS A 150 24.86 -20.66 11.64
N ILE A 151 25.62 -19.58 11.39
CA ILE A 151 26.83 -19.28 12.17
C ILE A 151 26.50 -19.11 13.66
N ARG A 152 25.40 -18.41 14.00
CA ARG A 152 24.96 -18.28 15.39
C ARG A 152 24.51 -19.61 15.99
N SER A 153 23.85 -20.45 15.21
CA SER A 153 23.40 -21.78 15.61
C SER A 153 24.58 -22.71 15.92
N THR A 154 25.68 -22.67 15.15
CA THR A 154 26.87 -23.46 15.46
C THR A 154 27.55 -22.97 16.74
N GLN A 155 27.68 -21.66 16.95
CA GLN A 155 28.15 -21.10 18.23
C GLN A 155 27.29 -21.58 19.40
N GLY A 156 25.96 -21.52 19.28
CA GLY A 156 25.03 -21.98 20.31
C GLY A 156 25.14 -23.48 20.57
N SER A 157 25.31 -24.29 19.52
CA SER A 157 25.44 -25.75 19.63
C SER A 157 26.73 -26.16 20.36
N VAL A 158 27.84 -25.46 20.06
CA VAL A 158 29.11 -25.62 20.76
C VAL A 158 28.99 -25.26 22.24
N LEU A 159 28.43 -24.09 22.54
CA LEU A 159 28.25 -23.61 23.92
C LEU A 159 27.35 -24.52 24.75
N ALA A 160 26.31 -25.08 24.13
CA ALA A 160 25.39 -26.01 24.76
C ALA A 160 25.94 -27.44 24.88
N GLY A 161 27.09 -27.74 24.28
CA GLY A 161 27.61 -29.11 24.18
C GLY A 161 26.61 -30.06 23.51
N LYS A 162 25.93 -29.59 22.45
CA LYS A 162 24.90 -30.36 21.78
C LYS A 162 25.53 -31.55 21.05
N ILE A 163 25.01 -32.75 21.33
CA ILE A 163 25.46 -33.98 20.68
C ILE A 163 24.74 -34.10 19.33
N ILE A 164 25.50 -34.47 18.29
CA ILE A 164 25.00 -34.72 16.94
C ILE A 164 24.38 -36.13 16.89
N PRO A 165 23.33 -36.37 16.08
CA PRO A 165 22.84 -37.72 15.86
C PRO A 165 23.97 -38.70 15.52
N ASP A 166 23.88 -39.92 16.04
CA ASP A 166 24.85 -41.01 15.82
C ASP A 166 26.26 -40.80 16.42
N GLU A 167 26.51 -39.68 17.12
CA GLU A 167 27.75 -39.45 17.88
C GLU A 167 27.55 -39.64 19.39
N ALA A 168 28.60 -40.12 20.08
CA ALA A 168 28.54 -40.39 21.53
C ALA A 168 28.95 -39.19 22.40
N THR A 169 29.65 -38.22 21.82
CA THR A 169 30.19 -37.04 22.53
C THR A 169 29.94 -35.78 21.72
N PRO A 170 29.85 -34.60 22.35
CA PRO A 170 29.73 -33.36 21.60
C PRO A 170 30.98 -33.10 20.76
N PRO A 171 30.83 -32.48 19.58
CA PRO A 171 31.95 -32.13 18.73
C PRO A 171 32.85 -31.09 19.40
N GLU A 172 34.14 -31.11 19.06
CA GLU A 172 35.11 -30.13 19.51
C GLU A 172 34.94 -28.78 18.80
N ALA A 173 34.44 -28.83 17.57
CA ALA A 173 34.16 -27.67 16.76
C ALA A 173 33.11 -27.97 15.69
N TYR A 174 32.49 -26.90 15.19
CA TYR A 174 31.80 -26.91 13.90
C TYR A 174 32.56 -26.02 12.93
N GLU A 175 32.58 -26.42 11.68
CA GLU A 175 33.19 -25.67 10.58
C GLU A 175 32.11 -25.35 9.55
N LEU A 176 32.05 -24.10 9.13
CA LEU A 176 31.34 -23.71 7.92
C LEU A 176 32.39 -23.48 6.83
N LEU A 177 32.32 -24.28 5.77
CA LEU A 177 33.24 -24.24 4.65
C LEU A 177 32.57 -23.53 3.48
N PHE A 178 33.06 -22.33 3.16
CA PHE A 178 32.54 -21.50 2.08
C PHE A 178 33.47 -21.55 0.87
N SER A 179 32.88 -21.67 -0.31
CA SER A 179 33.62 -21.70 -1.58
C SER A 179 33.29 -20.46 -2.42
N PRO A 180 34.27 -19.83 -3.07
CA PRO A 180 33.98 -18.75 -4.00
C PRO A 180 33.24 -19.31 -5.23
N ASN A 181 32.35 -18.51 -5.81
CA ASN A 181 31.52 -18.91 -6.96
C ASN A 181 30.59 -20.11 -6.72
N SER A 182 30.28 -20.45 -5.46
CA SER A 182 29.36 -21.55 -5.12
C SER A 182 27.95 -21.05 -4.79
N ALA A 183 26.95 -21.92 -4.98
CA ALA A 183 25.56 -21.68 -4.59
C ALA A 183 25.20 -22.40 -3.27
N ASP A 184 26.22 -22.81 -2.51
CA ASP A 184 26.11 -23.59 -1.29
C ASP A 184 27.33 -23.37 -0.39
N TYR A 185 27.22 -23.90 0.83
CA TYR A 185 28.33 -24.08 1.76
C TYR A 185 28.10 -25.34 2.58
N ASP A 186 29.17 -25.95 3.05
CA ASP A 186 29.10 -27.12 3.90
C ASP A 186 29.14 -26.72 5.37
N VAL A 187 28.34 -27.42 6.18
CA VAL A 187 28.44 -27.41 7.63
C VAL A 187 29.05 -28.75 8.02
N ASN A 188 30.24 -28.69 8.61
CA ASN A 188 30.98 -29.82 9.10
C ASN A 188 31.03 -29.81 10.63
N TYR A 189 31.27 -30.97 11.22
CA TYR A 189 31.59 -31.12 12.63
C TYR A 189 32.94 -31.80 12.78
N VAL A 190 33.64 -31.47 13.87
CA VAL A 190 34.99 -31.96 14.15
C VAL A 190 34.97 -32.79 15.43
N MET A 191 35.38 -34.05 15.33
CA MET A 191 35.49 -34.99 16.45
C MET A 191 36.95 -35.30 16.75
N ARG A 192 37.28 -35.45 18.04
CA ARG A 192 38.58 -35.99 18.44
C ARG A 192 38.59 -37.49 18.25
N VAL A 193 39.49 -37.99 17.41
CA VAL A 193 39.71 -39.44 17.20
C VAL A 193 40.90 -39.96 18.00
N SER A 194 41.87 -39.09 18.33
CA SER A 194 43.04 -39.41 19.16
C SER A 194 43.58 -38.13 19.81
N PRO A 195 44.49 -38.20 20.81
CA PRO A 195 45.02 -37.02 21.48
C PRO A 195 45.61 -35.96 20.55
N THR A 196 46.08 -36.35 19.36
CA THR A 196 46.70 -35.48 18.36
C THR A 196 45.99 -35.46 17.01
N GLN A 197 44.82 -36.12 16.88
CA GLN A 197 44.13 -36.24 15.61
C GLN A 197 42.64 -35.98 15.76
N THR A 198 42.11 -35.20 14.82
CA THR A 198 40.69 -34.89 14.66
C THR A 198 40.20 -35.42 13.31
N SER A 199 38.91 -35.74 13.24
CA SER A 199 38.21 -36.04 12.00
C SER A 199 37.17 -34.96 11.74
N THR A 200 37.09 -34.50 10.50
CA THR A 200 36.07 -33.56 10.03
C THR A 200 35.07 -34.31 9.17
N THR A 201 33.79 -34.16 9.45
CA THR A 201 32.71 -34.83 8.72
C THR A 201 31.61 -33.85 8.38
N THR A 202 31.10 -33.93 7.16
CA THR A 202 30.00 -33.08 6.69
C THR A 202 28.70 -33.50 7.37
N LEU A 203 28.11 -32.55 8.10
CA LEU A 203 26.80 -32.69 8.72
C LEU A 203 25.69 -32.45 7.71
N GLU A 204 25.81 -31.37 6.95
CA GLU A 204 24.85 -30.96 5.93
C GLU A 204 25.50 -30.01 4.92
N THR A 205 25.03 -30.06 3.67
CA THR A 205 25.31 -29.03 2.66
C THR A 205 24.10 -28.10 2.58
N VAL A 206 24.32 -26.81 2.79
CA VAL A 206 23.26 -25.80 2.75
C VAL A 206 23.29 -25.09 1.41
N THR A 207 22.31 -25.38 0.56
CA THR A 207 22.12 -24.72 -0.74
C THR A 207 21.35 -23.41 -0.58
N PHE A 208 21.79 -22.36 -1.27
CA PHE A 208 21.08 -21.10 -1.36
C PHE A 208 19.82 -21.20 -2.22
N GLY A 209 18.93 -20.21 -2.07
CA GLY A 209 17.77 -20.04 -2.94
C GLY A 209 18.17 -19.92 -4.42
N THR A 210 17.22 -20.22 -5.31
CA THR A 210 17.45 -20.11 -6.76
C THR A 210 18.01 -18.73 -7.10
N ALA A 211 19.10 -18.69 -7.85
CA ALA A 211 19.76 -17.48 -8.32
C ALA A 211 20.59 -16.67 -7.29
N VAL A 212 20.93 -17.22 -6.12
CA VAL A 212 21.92 -16.62 -5.20
C VAL A 212 23.21 -17.44 -5.19
N ARG A 213 24.37 -16.77 -5.19
CA ARG A 213 25.68 -17.41 -5.05
C ARG A 213 26.66 -16.54 -4.27
N ILE A 214 27.71 -17.16 -3.72
CA ILE A 214 28.90 -16.47 -3.25
C ILE A 214 29.72 -16.05 -4.46
N THR A 215 30.21 -14.81 -4.49
CA THR A 215 31.06 -14.28 -5.56
C THR A 215 32.52 -14.27 -5.16
N ASP A 216 32.81 -13.67 -4.02
CA ASP A 216 34.16 -13.48 -3.50
C ASP A 216 34.13 -13.60 -1.98
N ILE A 217 35.24 -14.09 -1.43
CA ILE A 217 35.46 -14.20 0.00
C ILE A 217 36.76 -13.47 0.29
N SER A 218 36.78 -12.63 1.32
CA SER A 218 38.00 -11.98 1.79
C SER A 218 38.19 -12.13 3.28
N VAL A 219 39.45 -12.25 3.70
CA VAL A 219 39.87 -12.32 5.10
C VAL A 219 40.84 -11.18 5.34
N ASP A 220 40.56 -10.36 6.36
CA ASP A 220 41.34 -9.17 6.72
C ASP A 220 41.56 -8.20 5.54
N GLY A 221 40.56 -8.13 4.64
CA GLY A 221 40.58 -7.27 3.45
C GLY A 221 41.34 -7.85 2.25
N SER A 222 41.93 -9.03 2.37
CA SER A 222 42.58 -9.73 1.25
C SER A 222 41.64 -10.80 0.69
N GLY A 223 41.43 -10.81 -0.63
CA GLY A 223 40.65 -11.85 -1.31
C GLY A 223 41.27 -13.24 -1.14
N VAL A 224 40.42 -14.24 -0.95
CA VAL A 224 40.79 -15.65 -0.81
C VAL A 224 40.30 -16.38 -2.06
N GLY A 225 41.23 -16.84 -2.89
CA GLY A 225 40.92 -17.49 -4.17
C GLY A 225 40.43 -18.95 -4.06
N GLY A 226 40.08 -19.41 -2.86
CA GLY A 226 39.71 -20.79 -2.58
C GLY A 226 38.81 -20.90 -1.36
N GLU A 227 38.61 -22.12 -0.90
CA GLU A 227 37.73 -22.41 0.23
C GLU A 227 38.17 -21.66 1.50
N THR A 228 37.19 -21.18 2.26
CA THR A 228 37.41 -20.46 3.50
C THR A 228 36.63 -21.12 4.62
N SER A 229 37.35 -21.50 5.67
CA SER A 229 36.81 -22.17 6.84
C SER A 229 36.52 -21.15 7.94
N LEU A 230 35.28 -21.15 8.43
CA LEU A 230 34.87 -20.48 9.66
C LEU A 230 34.57 -21.55 10.71
N VAL A 231 35.42 -21.61 11.73
CA VAL A 231 35.35 -22.64 12.78
C VAL A 231 34.88 -22.02 14.08
N THR A 232 33.85 -22.61 14.69
CA THR A 232 33.42 -22.31 16.06
C THR A 232 33.92 -23.39 17.00
N ILE A 233 34.73 -23.02 17.99
CA ILE A 233 35.48 -23.96 18.83
C ILE A 233 34.90 -24.05 20.25
N SER A 234 34.78 -25.28 20.75
CA SER A 234 34.37 -25.61 22.12
C SER A 234 35.41 -25.25 23.18
N PRO A 235 35.01 -24.91 24.42
CA PRO A 235 33.64 -24.76 24.92
C PRO A 235 33.10 -23.34 24.76
N PHE A 236 33.90 -22.38 24.32
CA PHE A 236 33.58 -20.95 24.40
C PHE A 236 32.93 -20.38 23.13
N GLY A 237 32.77 -21.17 22.07
CA GLY A 237 32.16 -20.72 20.82
C GLY A 237 32.99 -19.66 20.09
N ASN A 238 34.30 -19.62 20.36
CA ASN A 238 35.24 -18.70 19.72
C ASN A 238 35.27 -18.96 18.21
N ILE A 239 35.24 -17.90 17.42
CA ILE A 239 35.32 -17.99 15.96
C ILE A 239 36.78 -17.87 15.54
N VAL A 240 37.21 -18.80 14.69
CA VAL A 240 38.52 -18.83 14.04
C VAL A 240 38.29 -18.95 12.54
N ILE A 241 39.00 -18.15 11.75
CA ILE A 241 38.86 -18.12 10.29
C ILE A 241 40.16 -18.60 9.67
N ASN A 242 40.13 -19.63 8.83
CA ASN A 242 41.32 -20.25 8.23
C ASN A 242 42.42 -20.55 9.28
N ASN A 243 42.02 -21.10 10.42
CA ASN A 243 42.88 -21.40 11.57
C ASN A 243 43.57 -20.16 12.21
N ARG A 244 43.06 -18.94 11.97
CA ARG A 244 43.52 -17.69 12.57
C ARG A 244 42.42 -17.06 13.43
N ALA A 245 42.75 -16.77 14.69
CA ALA A 245 41.88 -16.00 15.57
C ALA A 245 41.92 -14.51 15.22
N ASN A 246 40.91 -13.75 15.65
CA ASN A 246 40.88 -12.29 15.52
C ASN A 246 40.91 -11.77 14.06
N SER A 247 40.46 -12.58 13.11
CA SER A 247 40.32 -12.17 11.70
C SER A 247 38.92 -11.68 11.39
N ILE A 248 38.81 -10.86 10.34
CA ILE A 248 37.53 -10.37 9.80
C ILE A 248 37.26 -11.07 8.48
N LEU A 249 36.20 -11.88 8.43
CA LEU A 249 35.73 -12.52 7.22
C LEU A 249 34.65 -11.66 6.56
N ARG A 250 34.75 -11.51 5.23
CA ARG A 250 33.70 -10.95 4.39
C ARG A 250 33.32 -11.97 3.32
N ILE A 251 32.04 -12.24 3.19
CA ILE A 251 31.47 -13.10 2.16
C ILE A 251 30.55 -12.24 1.30
N ASN A 252 30.92 -12.04 0.04
CA ASN A 252 30.08 -11.34 -0.91
C ASN A 252 29.14 -12.35 -1.57
N MET A 253 27.84 -12.06 -1.50
CA MET A 253 26.79 -12.84 -2.12
C MET A 253 26.11 -12.00 -3.17
N GLU A 254 25.79 -12.57 -4.32
CA GLU A 254 25.05 -11.87 -5.36
C GLU A 254 23.81 -12.63 -5.79
N HIS A 255 22.83 -11.87 -6.27
CA HIS A 255 21.71 -12.42 -7.01
C HIS A 255 22.01 -12.38 -8.52
N VAL A 256 22.17 -13.54 -9.17
CA VAL A 256 22.73 -13.69 -10.53
C VAL A 256 21.90 -13.07 -11.66
N ARG A 257 20.67 -12.60 -11.37
CA ARG A 257 19.79 -11.96 -12.37
C ARG A 257 19.78 -10.44 -12.29
N THR A 258 20.24 -9.88 -11.18
CA THR A 258 20.13 -8.45 -10.89
C THR A 258 21.47 -7.81 -10.51
N ASP A 259 22.52 -8.61 -10.36
CA ASP A 259 23.86 -8.20 -9.91
C ASP A 259 23.84 -7.43 -8.57
N GLU A 260 22.77 -7.62 -7.79
CA GLU A 260 22.66 -7.06 -6.45
C GLU A 260 23.57 -7.84 -5.52
N ILE A 261 24.34 -7.14 -4.69
CA ILE A 261 25.33 -7.74 -3.80
C ILE A 261 24.97 -7.45 -2.35
N LYS A 262 25.13 -8.47 -1.50
CA LYS A 262 25.09 -8.36 -0.04
C LYS A 262 26.35 -8.95 0.55
N THR A 263 26.90 -8.30 1.56
CA THR A 263 28.12 -8.74 2.21
C THR A 263 27.84 -9.17 3.64
N ILE A 264 28.13 -10.43 3.95
CA ILE A 264 28.17 -10.90 5.33
C ILE A 264 29.54 -10.55 5.89
N VAL A 265 29.57 -9.87 7.03
CA VAL A 265 30.79 -9.54 7.77
C VAL A 265 30.77 -10.27 9.11
N VAL A 266 31.76 -11.13 9.32
CA VAL A 266 32.02 -11.80 10.60
C VAL A 266 33.29 -11.20 11.18
N ASP A 267 33.14 -10.47 12.28
CA ASP A 267 34.25 -9.91 13.03
C ASP A 267 34.64 -10.90 14.14
N GLY A 268 35.72 -11.64 13.93
CA GLY A 268 36.27 -12.58 14.91
C GLY A 268 36.90 -11.91 16.13
N ILE A 269 37.10 -10.59 16.12
CA ILE A 269 37.63 -9.81 17.26
C ILE A 269 36.49 -9.45 18.21
N SER A 270 35.41 -8.87 17.66
CA SER A 270 34.27 -8.41 18.47
C SER A 270 33.15 -9.45 18.63
N GLY A 271 33.17 -10.53 17.84
CA GLY A 271 32.08 -11.50 17.76
C GLY A 271 30.82 -10.98 17.05
N ARG A 272 30.91 -9.76 16.46
CA ARG A 272 29.83 -9.14 15.71
C ARG A 272 29.68 -9.82 14.35
N ILE A 273 28.44 -10.13 13.99
CA ILE A 273 28.08 -10.67 12.68
C ILE A 273 27.00 -9.78 12.10
N THR A 274 27.20 -9.26 10.90
CA THR A 274 26.28 -8.34 10.23
C THR A 274 26.14 -8.63 8.76
N VAL A 275 24.97 -8.33 8.20
CA VAL A 275 24.75 -8.25 6.75
C VAL A 275 24.77 -6.77 6.36
N GLN A 276 25.53 -6.44 5.31
CA GLN A 276 25.64 -5.10 4.72
C GLN A 276 25.06 -5.14 3.31
#